data_AF-A0A2E6S5S1-F1
#
_entry.id   AF-A0A2E6S5S1-F1
#
_cell.length_a   1.000
_cell.length_b   1.000
_cell.length_c   1.000
_cell.angle_alpha   90.00
_cell.angle_beta   90.00
_cell.angle_gamma   90.00
#
_symmetry.space_group_name_H-M   'P 1'
#
loop_
_entity.id
_entity.type
_entity.pdbx_description
1 polymer ?
#
loop_
_entity_poly.entity_id
_entity_poly.type
_entity_poly.pdbx_seq_one_letter_code
_entity_poly.pdbx_strand_id
1 'polypeptide(L)'
;MINGDATFVAPATPYGHSGLAVVRINGPKSLETLSKLAPNAKLKDRSAVLSKIRTSSGELIDECVVTFFKSPRSYTGDDLIEISCHGSPSVVDRLIDEIIKHDVRPAEPGEFTKRAFLNGKIDLIQSEAIASLIESKTTKSAQIHSNTLDGVLSKTLINTLNKLISILADIEHAIDISEDEITDRFYRNCKDKIGEVHQDFKDILSTYNIGKLLNDGIRVVITGKPNVGKSTLLNQLSGLEKALVSDQPGTTRDLVEVVLDIDGIPVRFIDTAGIHITDDKVENLGIKKAVDSISRSDLVLHVTDDLEYDYFTDYDVPCINILNKIDLHKKTLDNNSIIHISAKNGENVDILLKKIKETLLINSVSTNTPHLTTARQKEALNKCLEALSLSLKCFDNTYPDLEIVSLELRASLYSLETLLGKTSADDILNNVFGKMCVGK
;
A
#
# COMPACT_ATOMS: atom_id res chain seq x y z
N MET A 1 -22.07 20.49 11.97
CA MET A 1 -23.00 19.46 11.48
C MET A 1 -22.16 18.44 10.75
N ILE A 2 -21.92 17.27 11.36
CA ILE A 2 -21.16 16.19 10.71
C ILE A 2 -21.96 15.74 9.48
N ASN A 3 -21.30 15.51 8.35
CA ASN A 3 -21.83 15.17 7.02
C ASN A 3 -22.68 13.87 6.95
N GLY A 4 -23.45 13.54 7.99
CA GLY A 4 -24.29 12.35 8.14
C GLY A 4 -25.38 12.19 7.07
N ASP A 5 -25.87 13.30 6.50
CA ASP A 5 -27.09 13.27 5.66
C ASP A 5 -26.83 13.28 4.15
N ALA A 6 -25.59 13.46 3.70
CA ALA A 6 -25.29 13.55 2.27
C ALA A 6 -25.37 12.18 1.60
N THR A 7 -26.18 12.09 0.53
CA THR A 7 -26.23 10.91 -0.34
C THR A 7 -25.34 11.15 -1.56
N PHE A 8 -24.49 10.18 -1.90
CA PHE A 8 -23.54 10.32 -3.00
C PHE A 8 -23.47 9.07 -3.89
N VAL A 9 -23.01 9.27 -5.13
CA VAL A 9 -22.92 8.26 -6.18
C VAL A 9 -21.55 8.22 -6.85
N ALA A 10 -21.09 7.03 -7.21
CA ALA A 10 -19.91 6.85 -8.07
C ALA A 10 -19.90 5.46 -8.75
N PRO A 11 -19.19 5.31 -9.87
CA PRO A 11 -18.86 3.98 -10.41
C PRO A 11 -17.82 3.31 -9.50
N ALA A 12 -18.00 2.02 -9.21
CA ALA A 12 -17.09 1.21 -8.40
C ALA A 12 -16.17 0.30 -9.22
N THR A 13 -16.43 0.19 -10.53
CA THR A 13 -15.61 -0.54 -11.50
C THR A 13 -14.70 0.39 -12.29
N PRO A 14 -13.55 -0.08 -12.80
CA PRO A 14 -12.67 0.73 -13.65
C PRO A 14 -13.39 1.28 -14.89
N TYR A 15 -12.97 2.45 -15.36
CA TYR A 15 -13.43 3.00 -16.62
C TYR A 15 -12.96 2.12 -17.79
N GLY A 16 -13.89 1.73 -18.67
CA GLY A 16 -13.60 0.91 -19.83
C GLY A 16 -14.82 0.19 -20.36
N HIS A 17 -14.62 -0.64 -21.39
CA HIS A 17 -15.65 -1.52 -21.93
C HIS A 17 -15.55 -2.88 -21.23
N SER A 18 -16.65 -3.35 -20.66
CA SER A 18 -16.72 -4.63 -19.94
C SER A 18 -18.11 -5.25 -20.05
N GLY A 19 -18.24 -6.52 -19.67
CA GLY A 19 -19.56 -7.18 -19.59
C GLY A 19 -20.48 -6.51 -18.56
N LEU A 20 -19.92 -6.02 -17.46
CA LEU A 20 -20.65 -5.38 -16.36
C LEU A 20 -19.88 -4.18 -15.79
N ALA A 21 -20.63 -3.17 -15.34
CA ALA A 21 -20.16 -2.07 -14.51
C ALA A 21 -21.05 -1.92 -13.28
N VAL A 22 -20.47 -1.51 -12.16
CA VAL A 22 -21.20 -1.31 -10.90
C VAL A 22 -21.23 0.17 -10.55
N VAL A 23 -22.43 0.72 -10.34
CA VAL A 23 -22.64 2.07 -9.80
C VAL A 23 -23.18 1.95 -8.38
N ARG A 24 -22.58 2.70 -7.44
CA ARG A 24 -22.94 2.69 -6.03
C ARG A 24 -23.62 3.98 -5.62
N ILE A 25 -24.70 3.88 -4.85
CA ILE A 25 -25.37 5.02 -4.20
C ILE A 25 -25.34 4.78 -2.69
N ASN A 26 -24.68 5.67 -1.94
CA ASN A 26 -24.58 5.59 -0.49
C ASN A 26 -25.35 6.74 0.16
N GLY A 27 -26.07 6.45 1.24
CA GLY A 27 -26.66 7.47 2.12
C GLY A 27 -28.17 7.35 2.27
N PRO A 28 -28.78 8.24 3.06
CA PRO A 28 -30.19 8.12 3.47
C PRO A 28 -31.20 8.22 2.32
N LYS A 29 -30.85 8.90 1.22
CA LYS A 29 -31.73 9.02 0.03
C LYS A 29 -31.51 7.93 -1.01
N SER A 30 -30.64 6.96 -0.75
CA SER A 30 -30.32 5.89 -1.71
C SER A 30 -31.59 5.15 -2.14
N LEU A 31 -32.40 4.68 -1.19
CA LEU A 31 -33.62 3.91 -1.46
C LEU A 31 -34.72 4.75 -2.12
N GLU A 32 -34.88 6.00 -1.69
CA GLU A 32 -35.80 6.95 -2.34
C GLU A 32 -35.40 7.17 -3.81
N THR A 33 -34.11 7.41 -4.07
CA THR A 33 -33.58 7.63 -5.42
C THR A 33 -33.84 6.42 -6.31
N LEU A 34 -33.53 5.22 -5.83
CA LEU A 34 -33.75 4.01 -6.61
C LEU A 34 -35.24 3.74 -6.87
N SER A 35 -36.13 4.07 -5.93
CA SER A 35 -37.58 3.91 -6.14
C SER A 35 -38.12 4.79 -7.28
N LYS A 36 -37.48 5.93 -7.56
CA LYS A 36 -37.80 6.80 -8.70
C LYS A 36 -37.29 6.21 -10.02
N LEU A 37 -36.08 5.65 -10.00
CA LEU A 37 -35.42 5.04 -11.17
C LEU A 37 -36.01 3.69 -11.57
N ALA A 38 -36.45 2.89 -10.59
CA ALA A 38 -37.01 1.56 -10.75
C ALA A 38 -38.23 1.35 -9.82
N PRO A 39 -39.39 1.96 -10.14
CA PRO A 39 -40.58 1.94 -9.28
C PRO A 39 -41.15 0.55 -9.02
N ASN A 40 -40.85 -0.43 -9.88
CA ASN A 40 -41.31 -1.81 -9.74
C ASN A 40 -40.32 -2.71 -8.97
N ALA A 41 -39.16 -2.19 -8.56
CA ALA A 41 -38.15 -2.96 -7.85
C ALA A 41 -38.60 -3.25 -6.41
N LYS A 42 -38.86 -4.52 -6.10
CA LYS A 42 -39.18 -4.98 -4.75
C LYS A 42 -37.90 -5.38 -4.02
N LEU A 43 -37.21 -4.40 -3.47
CA LEU A 43 -35.92 -4.60 -2.82
C LEU A 43 -36.09 -5.20 -1.43
N LYS A 44 -35.29 -6.22 -1.13
CA LYS A 44 -35.04 -6.70 0.24
C LYS A 44 -33.56 -6.56 0.54
N ASP A 45 -33.24 -6.41 1.82
CA ASP A 45 -31.85 -6.37 2.29
C ASP A 45 -31.09 -7.61 1.78
N ARG A 46 -29.95 -7.37 1.12
CA ARG A 46 -29.03 -8.37 0.53
C ARG A 46 -29.70 -9.32 -0.48
N SER A 47 -30.66 -8.80 -1.24
CA SER A 47 -31.26 -9.53 -2.37
C SER A 47 -30.90 -8.88 -3.70
N ALA A 48 -30.57 -9.70 -4.68
CA ALA A 48 -30.37 -9.28 -6.06
C ALA A 48 -31.72 -9.26 -6.79
N VAL A 49 -32.07 -8.13 -7.38
CA VAL A 49 -33.35 -7.92 -8.07
C VAL A 49 -33.10 -7.39 -9.48
N LEU A 50 -33.54 -8.13 -10.50
CA LEU A 50 -33.53 -7.65 -11.89
C LEU A 50 -34.54 -6.51 -12.04
N SER A 51 -34.06 -5.35 -12.49
CA SER A 51 -34.85 -4.12 -12.55
C SER A 51 -34.54 -3.32 -13.81
N LYS A 52 -35.58 -2.83 -14.47
CA LYS A 52 -35.45 -1.87 -15.57
C LYS A 52 -35.26 -0.47 -15.00
N ILE A 53 -34.08 0.11 -15.19
CA ILE A 53 -33.74 1.45 -14.74
C ILE A 53 -34.15 2.45 -15.81
N ARG A 54 -34.89 3.48 -15.42
CA ARG A 54 -35.47 4.48 -16.33
C ARG A 54 -35.07 5.89 -15.92
N THR A 55 -35.07 6.78 -16.91
CA THR A 55 -35.00 8.23 -16.71
C THR A 55 -36.28 8.76 -16.09
N SER A 56 -36.23 9.99 -15.57
CA SER A 56 -37.38 10.76 -15.08
C SER A 56 -38.46 10.96 -16.16
N SER A 57 -38.08 10.93 -17.44
CA SER A 57 -39.01 10.95 -18.60
C SER A 57 -39.60 9.58 -18.96
N GLY A 58 -39.18 8.50 -18.29
CA GLY A 58 -39.66 7.13 -18.51
C GLY A 58 -38.89 6.33 -19.56
N GLU A 59 -37.90 6.91 -20.24
CA GLU A 59 -37.03 6.21 -21.18
C GLU A 59 -36.17 5.17 -20.45
N LEU A 60 -36.01 3.98 -21.04
CA LEU A 60 -35.17 2.92 -20.49
C LEU A 60 -33.69 3.31 -20.63
N ILE A 61 -32.96 3.29 -19.52
CA ILE A 61 -31.50 3.44 -19.51
C ILE A 61 -30.88 2.07 -19.76
N ASP A 62 -31.21 1.10 -18.89
CA ASP A 62 -30.70 -0.26 -18.96
C ASP A 62 -31.57 -1.23 -18.13
N GLU A 63 -31.39 -2.53 -18.32
CA GLU A 63 -31.91 -3.59 -17.45
C GLU A 63 -30.78 -4.12 -16.55
N CYS A 64 -30.86 -3.79 -15.26
CA CYS A 64 -29.77 -3.95 -14.31
C CYS A 64 -30.11 -4.96 -13.21
N VAL A 65 -29.08 -5.56 -12.61
CA VAL A 65 -29.22 -6.26 -11.33
C VAL A 65 -28.96 -5.27 -10.20
N VAL A 66 -29.95 -5.08 -9.33
CA VAL A 66 -29.86 -4.12 -8.23
C VAL A 66 -29.81 -4.87 -6.90
N THR A 67 -28.87 -4.47 -6.03
CA THR A 67 -28.72 -5.01 -4.68
C THR A 67 -28.81 -3.89 -3.67
N PHE A 68 -29.65 -4.08 -2.65
CA PHE A 68 -29.78 -3.15 -1.53
C PHE A 68 -29.12 -3.72 -0.28
N PHE A 69 -28.28 -2.93 0.39
CA PHE A 69 -27.66 -3.24 1.67
C PHE A 69 -28.19 -2.26 2.71
N LYS A 70 -28.97 -2.76 3.66
CA LYS A 70 -29.55 -1.95 4.72
C LYS A 70 -28.52 -1.63 5.81
N SER A 71 -28.47 -0.39 6.27
CA SER A 71 -27.72 0.03 7.45
C SER A 71 -28.09 -0.81 8.68
N PRO A 72 -27.12 -1.18 9.55
CA PRO A 72 -25.68 -0.90 9.50
C PRO A 72 -24.86 -1.98 8.74
N ARG A 73 -25.52 -2.83 7.95
CA ARG A 73 -24.98 -4.07 7.38
C ARG A 73 -24.52 -3.91 5.93
N SER A 74 -23.95 -2.76 5.60
CA SER A 74 -23.31 -2.44 4.32
C SER A 74 -21.79 -2.24 4.49
N TYR A 75 -21.10 -1.97 3.38
CA TYR A 75 -19.67 -1.62 3.37
C TYR A 75 -19.38 -0.35 4.19
N THR A 76 -20.15 0.71 3.95
CA THR A 76 -19.98 2.00 4.61
C THR A 76 -20.63 2.05 5.99
N GLY A 77 -21.56 1.16 6.32
CA GLY A 77 -22.42 1.27 7.50
C GLY A 77 -23.71 2.08 7.26
N ASP A 78 -23.82 2.79 6.15
CA ASP A 78 -25.06 3.49 5.75
C ASP A 78 -25.95 2.58 4.89
N ASP A 79 -27.14 3.05 4.52
CA ASP A 79 -27.89 2.43 3.43
C ASP A 79 -27.09 2.56 2.11
N LEU A 80 -26.91 1.44 1.41
CA LEU A 80 -26.09 1.34 0.20
C LEU A 80 -26.84 0.57 -0.88
N ILE A 81 -26.78 1.07 -2.11
CA ILE A 81 -27.33 0.41 -3.29
C ILE A 81 -26.21 0.18 -4.29
N GLU A 82 -26.17 -1.02 -4.85
CA GLU A 82 -25.31 -1.37 -5.97
C GLU A 82 -26.16 -1.69 -7.19
N ILE A 83 -25.92 -0.98 -8.29
CA ILE A 83 -26.57 -1.17 -9.58
C ILE A 83 -25.53 -1.78 -10.52
N SER A 84 -25.67 -3.07 -10.81
CA SER A 84 -24.87 -3.79 -11.81
C SER A 84 -25.55 -3.66 -13.17
N CYS A 85 -24.96 -2.84 -14.04
CA CYS A 85 -25.43 -2.51 -15.39
C CYS A 85 -24.46 -3.04 -16.45
N HIS A 86 -24.82 -2.95 -17.73
CA HIS A 86 -23.88 -3.27 -18.80
C HIS A 86 -22.69 -2.31 -18.78
N GLY A 87 -21.48 -2.86 -18.97
CA GLY A 87 -20.21 -2.13 -18.85
C GLY A 87 -19.88 -1.23 -20.06
N SER A 88 -20.82 -0.39 -20.47
CA SER A 88 -20.61 0.66 -21.48
C SER A 88 -20.42 2.00 -20.78
N PRO A 89 -19.33 2.74 -21.05
CA PRO A 89 -19.12 4.08 -20.47
C PRO A 89 -20.33 5.00 -20.65
N SER A 90 -20.95 5.00 -21.84
CA SER A 90 -22.14 5.82 -22.10
C SER A 90 -23.36 5.44 -21.26
N VAL A 91 -23.52 4.15 -20.92
CA VAL A 91 -24.63 3.68 -20.07
C VAL A 91 -24.38 4.09 -18.62
N VAL A 92 -23.14 3.93 -18.14
CA VAL A 92 -22.72 4.30 -16.79
C VAL A 92 -22.86 5.81 -16.58
N ASP A 93 -22.36 6.63 -17.51
CA ASP A 93 -22.46 8.10 -17.44
C ASP A 93 -23.93 8.53 -17.41
N ARG A 94 -24.76 7.97 -18.30
CA ARG A 94 -26.20 8.24 -18.34
C ARG A 94 -26.92 7.86 -17.05
N LEU A 95 -26.54 6.74 -16.43
CA LEU A 95 -27.09 6.29 -15.15
C LEU A 95 -26.72 7.26 -14.03
N ILE A 96 -25.45 7.67 -13.95
CA ILE A 96 -24.95 8.61 -12.93
C ILE A 96 -25.63 9.98 -13.10
N ASP A 97 -25.71 10.50 -14.32
CA ASP A 97 -26.37 11.78 -14.62
C ASP A 97 -27.84 11.77 -14.20
N GLU A 98 -28.53 10.64 -14.35
CA GLU A 98 -29.91 10.51 -13.89
C GLU A 98 -30.00 10.43 -12.36
N ILE A 99 -29.11 9.69 -11.70
CA ILE A 99 -29.05 9.62 -10.23
C ILE A 99 -28.82 11.00 -9.63
N ILE A 100 -27.94 11.82 -10.21
CA ILE A 100 -27.58 13.15 -9.68
C ILE A 100 -28.79 14.10 -9.65
N LYS A 101 -29.75 13.94 -10.56
CA LYS A 101 -30.99 14.75 -10.59
C LYS A 101 -31.88 14.55 -9.35
N HIS A 102 -31.65 13.51 -8.56
CA HIS A 102 -32.43 13.17 -7.37
C HIS A 102 -31.81 13.66 -6.06
N ASP A 103 -31.09 14.79 -6.09
CA ASP A 103 -30.39 15.36 -4.94
C ASP A 103 -29.33 14.41 -4.36
N VAL A 104 -28.62 13.75 -5.27
CA VAL A 104 -27.47 12.90 -5.01
C VAL A 104 -26.26 13.57 -5.64
N ARG A 105 -25.16 13.72 -4.90
CA ARG A 105 -23.94 14.31 -5.46
C ARG A 105 -22.93 13.25 -5.90
N PRO A 106 -21.96 13.59 -6.78
CA PRO A 106 -20.79 12.74 -6.98
C PRO A 106 -20.04 12.50 -5.67
N ALA A 107 -19.48 11.30 -5.52
CA ALA A 107 -18.60 10.97 -4.42
C ALA A 107 -17.22 11.63 -4.59
N GLU A 108 -16.60 12.01 -3.48
CA GLU A 108 -15.19 12.39 -3.44
C GLU A 108 -14.27 11.14 -3.50
N PRO A 109 -12.98 11.30 -3.87
CA PRO A 109 -12.01 10.21 -3.80
C PRO A 109 -11.96 9.56 -2.41
N GLY A 110 -12.05 8.24 -2.35
CA GLY A 110 -12.01 7.47 -1.09
C GLY A 110 -13.20 7.68 -0.15
N GLU A 111 -14.27 8.34 -0.59
CA GLU A 111 -15.37 8.72 0.29
C GLU A 111 -16.16 7.53 0.85
N PHE A 112 -16.33 6.41 0.12
CA PHE A 112 -17.04 5.25 0.70
C PHE A 112 -16.19 4.61 1.80
N THR A 113 -14.87 4.55 1.65
CA THR A 113 -13.94 3.97 2.63
C THR A 113 -13.86 4.89 3.84
N LYS A 114 -13.76 6.22 3.61
CA LYS A 114 -13.83 7.24 4.66
C LYS A 114 -15.11 7.08 5.47
N ARG A 115 -16.23 6.80 4.80
CA ARG A 115 -17.51 6.58 5.46
C ARG A 115 -17.54 5.29 6.29
N ALA A 116 -17.00 4.19 5.76
CA ALA A 116 -16.83 2.93 6.48
C ALA A 116 -16.00 3.14 7.76
N PHE A 117 -14.91 3.91 7.67
CA PHE A 117 -14.07 4.27 8.81
C PHE A 117 -14.83 5.10 9.85
N LEU A 118 -15.49 6.19 9.45
CA LEU A 118 -16.26 7.06 10.35
C LEU A 118 -17.41 6.32 11.06
N ASN A 119 -18.01 5.33 10.39
CA ASN A 119 -19.06 4.47 10.97
C ASN A 119 -18.50 3.28 11.78
N GLY A 120 -17.18 3.22 12.01
CA GLY A 120 -16.53 2.18 12.80
C GLY A 120 -16.57 0.78 12.18
N LYS A 121 -16.77 0.68 10.86
CA LYS A 121 -16.75 -0.59 10.12
C LYS A 121 -15.34 -1.14 9.95
N ILE A 122 -14.39 -0.23 9.83
CA ILE A 122 -12.96 -0.48 9.65
C ILE A 122 -12.16 0.57 10.41
N ASP A 123 -10.93 0.25 10.78
CA ASP A 123 -9.96 1.22 11.29
C ASP A 123 -9.11 1.84 10.16
N LEU A 124 -8.21 2.76 10.52
CA LEU A 124 -7.38 3.46 9.54
C LEU A 124 -6.34 2.55 8.86
N ILE A 125 -5.83 1.54 9.56
CA ILE A 125 -4.88 0.55 9.02
C ILE A 125 -5.58 -0.31 7.96
N GLN A 126 -6.78 -0.78 8.28
CA GLN A 126 -7.62 -1.55 7.36
C GLN A 126 -7.99 -0.71 6.13
N SER A 127 -8.27 0.58 6.31
CA SER A 127 -8.53 1.51 5.21
C SER A 127 -7.33 1.63 4.26
N GLU A 128 -6.11 1.79 4.79
CA GLU A 128 -4.87 1.80 3.99
C GLU A 128 -4.68 0.47 3.25
N ALA A 129 -4.96 -0.66 3.90
CA ALA A 129 -4.83 -1.98 3.30
C ALA A 129 -5.78 -2.21 2.12
N ILE A 130 -6.94 -1.55 2.06
CA ILE A 130 -7.85 -1.63 0.90
C ILE A 130 -7.16 -1.07 -0.34
N ALA A 131 -6.55 0.11 -0.24
CA ALA A 131 -5.83 0.72 -1.36
C ALA A 131 -4.67 -0.18 -1.82
N SER A 132 -3.85 -0.64 -0.89
CA SER A 132 -2.72 -1.52 -1.18
C SER A 132 -3.14 -2.87 -1.77
N LEU A 133 -4.27 -3.44 -1.34
CA LEU A 133 -4.79 -4.69 -1.89
C LEU A 133 -5.19 -4.55 -3.37
N ILE A 134 -5.74 -3.40 -3.75
CA ILE A 134 -6.15 -3.12 -5.14
C ILE A 134 -4.92 -2.92 -6.03
N GLU A 135 -3.89 -2.28 -5.50
CA GLU A 135 -2.64 -2.01 -6.21
C GLU A 135 -1.66 -3.20 -6.18
N SER A 136 -1.98 -4.25 -5.42
CA SER A 136 -1.14 -5.43 -5.25
C SER A 136 -0.84 -6.10 -6.57
N LYS A 137 0.46 -6.27 -6.87
CA LYS A 137 0.92 -6.86 -8.13
C LYS A 137 1.32 -8.33 -8.01
N THR A 138 1.63 -8.78 -6.81
CA THR A 138 1.99 -10.17 -6.52
C THR A 138 0.95 -10.82 -5.62
N THR A 139 0.86 -12.14 -5.67
CA THR A 139 -0.07 -12.91 -4.82
C THR A 139 0.29 -12.78 -3.34
N LYS A 140 1.58 -12.72 -2.99
CA LYS A 140 2.02 -12.54 -1.59
C LYS A 140 1.69 -11.14 -1.05
N SER A 141 1.87 -10.09 -1.86
CA SER A 141 1.48 -8.72 -1.51
C SER A 141 -0.03 -8.67 -1.24
N ALA A 142 -0.84 -9.21 -2.17
CA ALA A 142 -2.29 -9.29 -1.99
C ALA A 142 -2.70 -10.07 -0.73
N GLN A 143 -2.05 -11.19 -0.43
CA GLN A 143 -2.35 -11.97 0.78
C GLN A 143 -2.05 -11.19 2.06
N ILE A 144 -0.95 -10.45 2.11
CA ILE A 144 -0.56 -9.66 3.28
C ILE A 144 -1.53 -8.48 3.48
N HIS A 145 -1.88 -7.77 2.41
CA HIS A 145 -2.87 -6.70 2.49
C HIS A 145 -4.27 -7.23 2.85
N SER A 146 -4.64 -8.43 2.38
CA SER A 146 -5.87 -9.12 2.82
C SER A 146 -5.85 -9.44 4.32
N ASN A 147 -4.75 -9.98 4.84
CA ASN A 147 -4.62 -10.27 6.28
C ASN A 147 -4.69 -8.98 7.12
N THR A 148 -4.10 -7.90 6.64
CA THR A 148 -4.21 -6.58 7.29
C THR A 148 -5.64 -6.06 7.25
N LEU A 149 -6.36 -6.23 6.14
CA LEU A 149 -7.77 -5.90 6.01
C LEU A 149 -8.66 -6.72 6.95
N ASP A 150 -8.34 -8.00 7.18
CA ASP A 150 -8.98 -8.86 8.19
C ASP A 150 -8.67 -8.44 9.66
N GLY A 151 -7.88 -7.38 9.80
CA GLY A 151 -7.55 -6.74 11.07
C GLY A 151 -6.48 -7.48 11.85
N VAL A 152 -5.67 -8.34 11.22
CA VAL A 152 -4.60 -9.08 11.93
C VAL A 152 -3.62 -8.12 12.59
N LEU A 153 -3.12 -7.11 11.86
CA LEU A 153 -2.24 -6.08 12.41
C LEU A 153 -2.93 -5.26 13.52
N SER A 154 -4.16 -4.81 13.28
CA SER A 154 -4.94 -4.05 14.25
C SER A 154 -5.17 -4.81 15.55
N LYS A 155 -5.53 -6.11 15.47
CA LYS A 155 -5.71 -6.99 16.63
C LYS A 155 -4.42 -7.13 17.44
N THR A 156 -3.28 -7.35 16.76
CA THR A 156 -1.98 -7.41 17.42
C THR A 156 -1.67 -6.11 18.16
N LEU A 157 -1.85 -4.96 17.51
CA LEU A 157 -1.60 -3.65 18.13
C LEU A 157 -2.56 -3.36 19.30
N ILE A 158 -3.84 -3.71 19.18
CA ILE A 158 -4.83 -3.54 20.24
C ILE A 158 -4.49 -4.43 21.44
N ASN A 159 -4.03 -5.66 21.22
CA ASN A 159 -3.58 -6.53 22.31
C ASN A 159 -2.39 -5.93 23.07
N THR A 160 -1.40 -5.40 22.36
CA THR A 160 -0.25 -4.73 22.98
C THR A 160 -0.68 -3.43 23.68
N LEU A 161 -1.62 -2.68 23.11
CA LEU A 161 -2.22 -1.49 23.72
C LEU A 161 -2.94 -1.82 25.03
N ASN A 162 -3.68 -2.93 25.10
CA ASN A 162 -4.33 -3.35 26.35
C ASN A 162 -3.33 -3.69 27.46
N LYS A 163 -2.16 -4.25 27.11
CA LYS A 163 -1.06 -4.44 28.08
C LYS A 163 -0.58 -3.08 28.61
N LEU A 164 -0.36 -2.11 27.72
CA LEU A 164 0.06 -0.77 28.08
C LEU A 164 -0.96 -0.06 28.99
N ILE A 165 -2.25 -0.16 28.70
CA ILE A 165 -3.33 0.38 29.54
C ILE A 165 -3.30 -0.22 30.95
N SER A 166 -3.11 -1.54 31.06
CA SER A 166 -3.01 -2.21 32.35
C SER A 166 -1.82 -1.71 33.17
N ILE A 167 -0.66 -1.50 32.53
CA ILE A 167 0.52 -0.96 33.20
C ILE A 167 0.28 0.47 33.66
N LEU A 168 -0.31 1.30 32.79
CA LEU A 168 -0.64 2.68 33.13
C LEU A 168 -1.57 2.73 34.34
N ALA A 169 -2.62 1.90 34.38
CA ALA A 169 -3.53 1.82 35.53
C ALA A 169 -2.82 1.43 36.83
N ASP A 170 -1.89 0.46 36.79
CA ASP A 170 -1.08 0.07 37.95
C ASP A 170 -0.25 1.28 38.46
N ILE A 171 0.32 2.07 37.55
CA ILE A 171 1.17 3.23 37.88
C ILE A 171 0.34 4.42 38.40
N GLU A 172 -0.79 4.74 37.78
CA GLU A 172 -1.71 5.79 38.29
C GLU A 172 -2.13 5.49 39.72
N HIS A 173 -2.48 4.23 40.00
CA HIS A 173 -2.84 3.82 41.35
C HIS A 173 -1.68 3.99 42.35
N ALA A 174 -0.44 3.74 41.92
CA ALA A 174 0.74 3.92 42.76
C ALA A 174 1.07 5.40 43.01
N ILE A 175 0.80 6.30 42.05
CA ILE A 175 0.96 7.76 42.22
C ILE A 175 -0.01 8.29 43.29
N ASP A 176 -1.21 7.70 43.40
CA ASP A 176 -2.23 8.11 44.38
C ASP A 176 -1.92 7.65 45.82
N ILE A 177 -0.88 6.83 46.03
CA ILE A 177 -0.47 6.26 47.32
C ILE A 177 0.85 6.89 47.78
N SER A 178 1.17 6.82 49.09
CA SER A 178 2.44 7.31 49.61
C SER A 178 3.65 6.55 49.03
N GLU A 179 4.74 7.26 48.70
CA GLU A 179 5.95 6.65 48.12
C GLU A 179 6.55 5.55 49.03
N ASP A 180 6.42 5.70 50.35
CA ASP A 180 6.91 4.74 51.34
C ASP A 180 6.17 3.39 51.31
N GLU A 181 4.99 3.32 50.67
CA GLU A 181 4.21 2.08 50.51
C GLU A 181 4.58 1.33 49.21
N ILE A 182 5.36 1.92 48.31
CA ILE A 182 5.73 1.32 47.02
C ILE A 182 6.97 0.44 47.19
N THR A 183 6.85 -0.83 46.80
CA THR A 183 7.94 -1.81 46.96
C THR A 183 8.89 -1.85 45.75
N ASP A 184 10.16 -2.19 45.96
CA ASP A 184 11.13 -2.50 44.87
C ASP A 184 10.64 -3.58 43.89
N ARG A 185 9.75 -4.47 44.35
CA ARG A 185 9.13 -5.49 43.52
C ARG A 185 8.16 -4.86 42.51
N PHE A 186 7.43 -3.81 42.91
CA PHE A 186 6.53 -3.07 42.02
C PHE A 186 7.31 -2.39 40.89
N TYR A 187 8.39 -1.66 41.22
CA TYR A 187 9.21 -0.99 40.22
C TYR A 187 9.81 -1.96 39.19
N ARG A 188 10.35 -3.09 39.65
CA ARG A 188 10.86 -4.14 38.74
C ARG A 188 9.77 -4.70 37.83
N ASN A 189 8.61 -5.03 38.39
CA ASN A 189 7.48 -5.54 37.61
C ASN A 189 7.01 -4.53 36.54
N CYS A 190 6.97 -3.24 36.86
CA CYS A 190 6.65 -2.19 35.88
C CYS A 190 7.72 -2.13 34.78
N LYS A 191 9.01 -2.09 35.14
CA LYS A 191 10.12 -2.08 34.18
C LYS A 191 10.06 -3.27 33.24
N ASP A 192 9.85 -4.47 33.77
CA ASP A 192 9.77 -5.71 33.00
C ASP A 192 8.57 -5.68 32.03
N LYS A 193 7.36 -5.35 32.51
CA LYS A 193 6.16 -5.25 31.67
C LYS A 193 6.29 -4.19 30.57
N ILE A 194 6.87 -3.02 30.86
CA ILE A 194 7.14 -1.97 29.86
C ILE A 194 8.18 -2.48 28.86
N GLY A 195 9.20 -3.19 29.32
CA GLY A 195 10.22 -3.83 28.47
C GLY A 195 9.64 -4.87 27.51
N GLU A 196 8.68 -5.69 27.97
CA GLU A 196 7.95 -6.63 27.12
C GLU A 196 7.16 -5.90 26.01
N VAL A 197 6.40 -4.86 26.37
CA VAL A 197 5.66 -4.04 25.40
C VAL A 197 6.59 -3.34 24.41
N HIS A 198 7.75 -2.87 24.89
CA HIS A 198 8.79 -2.27 24.04
C HIS A 198 9.30 -3.27 23.00
N GLN A 199 9.56 -4.52 23.42
CA GLN A 199 10.03 -5.57 22.54
C GLN A 199 8.95 -5.99 21.54
N ASP A 200 7.69 -6.14 21.96
CA ASP A 200 6.56 -6.42 21.07
C ASP A 200 6.48 -5.40 19.92
N PHE A 201 6.61 -4.10 20.23
CA PHE A 201 6.59 -3.06 19.19
C PHE A 201 7.85 -3.03 18.34
N LYS A 202 9.03 -3.34 18.88
CA LYS A 202 10.26 -3.50 18.09
C LYS A 202 10.12 -4.64 17.07
N ASP A 203 9.55 -5.75 17.48
CA ASP A 203 9.34 -6.91 16.61
C ASP A 203 8.39 -6.54 15.47
N ILE A 204 7.29 -5.85 15.77
CA ILE A 204 6.38 -5.32 14.74
C ILE A 204 7.10 -4.30 13.83
N LEU A 205 7.88 -3.38 14.39
CA LEU A 205 8.62 -2.39 13.62
C LEU A 205 9.62 -3.04 12.65
N SER A 206 10.26 -4.13 13.07
CA SER A 206 11.24 -4.85 12.24
C SER A 206 10.65 -5.39 10.93
N THR A 207 9.33 -5.61 10.89
CA THR A 207 8.61 -6.06 9.68
C THR A 207 8.48 -4.99 8.61
N TYR A 208 8.66 -3.71 8.96
CA TYR A 208 8.40 -2.59 8.05
C TYR A 208 9.22 -2.65 6.76
N ASN A 209 10.50 -3.05 6.83
CA ASN A 209 11.33 -3.07 5.64
C ASN A 209 10.78 -4.04 4.60
N ILE A 210 10.34 -5.22 5.04
CA ILE A 210 9.72 -6.23 4.17
C ILE A 210 8.33 -5.75 3.71
N GLY A 211 7.50 -5.24 4.62
CA GLY A 211 6.17 -4.75 4.27
C GLY A 211 6.19 -3.57 3.29
N LYS A 212 7.19 -2.68 3.40
CA LYS A 212 7.43 -1.61 2.43
C LYS A 212 7.76 -2.16 1.04
N LEU A 213 8.65 -3.14 0.94
CA LEU A 213 9.02 -3.76 -0.35
C LEU A 213 7.81 -4.45 -1.00
N LEU A 214 6.93 -5.06 -0.20
CA LEU A 214 5.71 -5.68 -0.70
C LEU A 214 4.64 -4.69 -1.16
N ASN A 215 4.60 -3.51 -0.51
CA ASN A 215 3.63 -2.46 -0.80
C ASN A 215 4.08 -1.61 -2.00
N ASP A 216 5.30 -1.07 -1.93
CA ASP A 216 5.83 -0.11 -2.91
C ASP A 216 6.49 -0.80 -4.11
N GLY A 217 6.92 -2.05 -3.93
CA GLY A 217 7.81 -2.77 -4.84
C GLY A 217 9.25 -2.28 -4.79
N ILE A 218 10.06 -2.85 -5.67
CA ILE A 218 11.48 -2.49 -5.84
C ILE A 218 11.68 -1.89 -7.22
N ARG A 219 12.52 -0.85 -7.32
CA ARG A 219 12.91 -0.24 -8.60
C ARG A 219 14.34 -0.61 -8.94
N VAL A 220 14.50 -1.36 -10.03
CA VAL A 220 15.78 -1.76 -10.59
C VAL A 220 16.00 -1.04 -11.90
N VAL A 221 17.05 -0.24 -12.00
CA VAL A 221 17.36 0.52 -13.22
C VAL A 221 18.48 -0.18 -13.98
N ILE A 222 18.28 -0.45 -15.27
CA ILE A 222 19.31 -1.03 -16.14
C ILE A 222 19.98 0.10 -16.91
N THR A 223 21.30 0.28 -16.70
CA THR A 223 22.13 1.31 -17.34
C THR A 223 23.19 0.66 -18.23
N GLY A 224 23.76 1.44 -19.16
CA GLY A 224 24.79 0.96 -20.08
C GLY A 224 24.69 1.61 -21.45
N LYS A 225 25.76 1.51 -22.25
CA LYS A 225 25.81 2.05 -23.62
C LYS A 225 24.70 1.47 -24.53
N PRO A 226 24.37 2.11 -25.66
CA PRO A 226 23.50 1.49 -26.67
C PRO A 226 24.03 0.13 -27.13
N ASN A 227 23.13 -0.80 -27.47
CA ASN A 227 23.45 -2.12 -28.03
C ASN A 227 24.28 -3.08 -27.15
N VAL A 228 24.55 -2.75 -25.88
CA VAL A 228 25.20 -3.67 -24.91
C VAL A 228 24.29 -4.84 -24.49
N GLY A 229 23.02 -4.85 -24.90
CA GLY A 229 22.07 -5.95 -24.65
C GLY A 229 21.14 -5.78 -23.43
N LYS A 230 20.87 -4.54 -22.99
CA LYS A 230 19.93 -4.22 -21.88
C LYS A 230 18.54 -4.82 -22.10
N SER A 231 17.92 -4.55 -23.24
CA SER A 231 16.57 -5.06 -23.54
C SER A 231 16.55 -6.58 -23.75
N THR A 232 17.65 -7.17 -24.23
CA THR A 232 17.83 -8.62 -24.29
C THR A 232 17.87 -9.22 -22.89
N LEU A 233 18.61 -8.62 -21.96
CA LEU A 233 18.64 -9.03 -20.56
C LEU A 233 17.27 -8.92 -19.90
N LEU A 234 16.56 -7.81 -20.14
CA LEU A 234 15.21 -7.61 -19.59
C LEU A 234 14.24 -8.70 -20.07
N ASN A 235 14.26 -9.03 -21.36
CA ASN A 235 13.45 -10.12 -21.92
C ASN A 235 13.84 -11.47 -21.32
N GLN A 236 15.13 -11.72 -21.14
CA GLN A 236 15.63 -12.97 -20.54
C GLN A 236 15.19 -13.12 -19.08
N LEU A 237 15.29 -12.05 -18.27
CA LEU A 237 14.78 -12.02 -16.89
C LEU A 237 13.28 -12.24 -16.85
N SER A 238 12.53 -11.65 -17.80
CA SER A 238 11.08 -11.80 -17.93
C SER A 238 10.64 -13.22 -18.34
N GLY A 239 11.55 -14.00 -18.93
CA GLY A 239 11.30 -15.41 -19.25
C GLY A 239 11.59 -16.36 -18.09
N LEU A 240 12.46 -15.97 -17.16
CA LEU A 240 12.83 -16.75 -15.97
C LEU A 240 11.86 -16.53 -14.80
N GLU A 241 11.38 -15.30 -14.64
CA GLU A 241 10.43 -14.93 -13.60
C GLU A 241 9.06 -14.59 -14.21
N LYS A 242 8.01 -14.69 -13.40
CA LYS A 242 6.66 -14.40 -13.89
C LYS A 242 6.52 -12.90 -14.15
N ALA A 243 6.49 -12.52 -15.43
CA ALA A 243 6.16 -11.17 -15.84
C ALA A 243 4.72 -10.82 -15.42
N LEU A 244 4.59 -9.70 -14.69
CA LEU A 244 3.33 -9.13 -14.27
C LEU A 244 2.90 -8.15 -15.37
N VAL A 245 2.06 -8.62 -16.29
CA VAL A 245 1.52 -7.78 -17.36
C VAL A 245 0.71 -6.65 -16.72
N SER A 246 1.01 -5.41 -17.11
CA SER A 246 0.20 -4.24 -16.78
C SER A 246 -0.79 -3.98 -17.91
N ASP A 247 -2.06 -4.27 -17.68
CA ASP A 247 -3.15 -3.88 -18.60
C ASP A 247 -3.47 -2.38 -18.45
N GLN A 248 -2.61 -1.51 -19.01
CA GLN A 248 -3.03 -0.16 -19.36
C GLN A 248 -2.97 0.01 -20.88
N PRO A 249 -4.12 0.04 -21.58
CA PRO A 249 -4.15 0.34 -23.00
C PRO A 249 -3.69 1.79 -23.23
N GLY A 250 -2.52 1.98 -23.86
CA GLY A 250 -2.16 3.29 -24.43
C GLY A 250 -0.73 3.81 -24.24
N THR A 251 0.15 3.19 -23.47
CA THR A 251 1.51 3.73 -23.24
C THR A 251 2.59 2.98 -24.01
N THR A 252 2.54 2.99 -25.34
CA THR A 252 3.59 2.36 -26.21
C THR A 252 4.60 3.35 -26.77
N ARG A 253 4.92 4.44 -26.05
CA ARG A 253 6.02 5.36 -26.43
C ARG A 253 6.92 5.85 -25.29
N ASP A 254 6.72 5.37 -24.07
CA ASP A 254 7.54 5.73 -22.90
C ASP A 254 8.21 4.47 -22.33
N LEU A 255 9.36 4.64 -21.67
CA LEU A 255 10.25 3.65 -21.04
C LEU A 255 9.68 2.21 -20.95
N VAL A 256 10.41 1.23 -21.51
CA VAL A 256 10.05 -0.19 -21.38
C VAL A 256 10.23 -0.59 -19.91
N GLU A 257 9.15 -0.49 -19.15
CA GLU A 257 9.06 -0.94 -17.77
C GLU A 257 8.46 -2.33 -17.73
N VAL A 258 9.13 -3.25 -17.05
CA VAL A 258 8.62 -4.59 -16.81
C VAL A 258 8.59 -4.83 -15.31
N VAL A 259 7.47 -5.31 -14.79
CA VAL A 259 7.35 -5.71 -13.38
C VAL A 259 7.43 -7.24 -13.32
N LEU A 260 8.37 -7.76 -12.52
CA LEU A 260 8.53 -9.19 -12.28
C LEU A 260 8.10 -9.52 -10.84
N ASP A 261 7.48 -10.69 -10.65
CA ASP A 261 7.30 -11.26 -9.31
C ASP A 261 8.57 -12.02 -8.92
N ILE A 262 9.35 -11.49 -7.97
CA ILE A 262 10.57 -12.12 -7.46
C ILE A 262 10.33 -12.53 -6.01
N ASP A 263 10.11 -13.83 -5.78
CA ASP A 263 9.78 -14.40 -4.47
C ASP A 263 8.59 -13.74 -3.75
N GLY A 264 7.63 -13.18 -4.49
CA GLY A 264 6.46 -12.49 -3.98
C GLY A 264 6.62 -10.98 -3.86
N ILE A 265 7.79 -10.42 -4.19
CA ILE A 265 8.03 -8.98 -4.20
C ILE A 265 7.93 -8.46 -5.64
N PRO A 266 7.12 -7.41 -5.91
CA PRO A 266 7.07 -6.82 -7.23
C PRO A 266 8.33 -6.00 -7.51
N VAL A 267 9.13 -6.44 -8.49
CA VAL A 267 10.37 -5.77 -8.89
C VAL A 267 10.16 -5.14 -10.27
N ARG A 268 10.11 -3.81 -10.31
CA ARG A 268 10.00 -3.01 -11.52
C ARG A 268 11.40 -2.76 -12.10
N PHE A 269 11.67 -3.37 -13.24
CA PHE A 269 12.83 -3.09 -14.05
C PHE A 269 12.55 -1.96 -15.03
N ILE A 270 13.47 -0.99 -15.10
CA ILE A 270 13.37 0.19 -15.95
C ILE A 270 14.55 0.18 -16.92
N ASP A 271 14.28 0.02 -18.22
CA ASP A 271 15.32 0.13 -19.25
C ASP A 271 15.57 1.61 -19.60
N THR A 272 16.77 2.11 -19.29
CA THR A 272 17.17 3.49 -19.63
C THR A 272 17.52 3.67 -21.11
N ALA A 273 17.44 2.62 -21.94
CA ALA A 273 17.84 2.65 -23.36
C ALA A 273 17.17 3.71 -24.24
N GLY A 274 16.09 4.37 -23.79
CA GLY A 274 15.41 5.45 -24.51
C GLY A 274 16.01 6.85 -24.31
N ILE A 275 17.16 6.98 -23.66
CA ILE A 275 17.79 8.25 -23.31
C ILE A 275 19.06 8.41 -24.14
N HIS A 276 19.00 9.21 -25.21
CA HIS A 276 20.11 9.38 -26.15
C HIS A 276 21.09 10.51 -25.78
N ILE A 277 22.28 10.34 -26.39
CA ILE A 277 23.48 11.13 -26.72
C ILE A 277 23.49 12.00 -28.02
N THR A 278 22.64 12.99 -28.26
CA THR A 278 22.66 13.85 -29.48
C THR A 278 22.32 15.33 -29.21
N ASP A 279 23.09 16.29 -29.76
CA ASP A 279 23.13 17.78 -29.62
C ASP A 279 21.80 18.61 -29.59
N ASP A 280 20.65 17.98 -29.39
CA ASP A 280 19.31 18.51 -29.51
C ASP A 280 18.60 18.61 -28.14
N LYS A 281 17.71 19.61 -27.97
CA LYS A 281 17.08 19.94 -26.66
C LYS A 281 16.29 18.81 -25.98
N VAL A 282 15.95 17.74 -26.71
CA VAL A 282 15.27 16.52 -26.23
C VAL A 282 16.19 15.68 -25.32
N GLU A 283 17.50 15.87 -25.45
CA GLU A 283 18.53 15.03 -24.86
C GLU A 283 18.84 15.35 -23.38
N ASN A 284 18.87 16.64 -23.02
CA ASN A 284 19.00 17.07 -21.63
C ASN A 284 17.87 16.54 -20.75
N LEU A 285 16.67 16.37 -21.32
CA LEU A 285 15.54 15.70 -20.67
C LEU A 285 15.78 14.21 -20.49
N GLY A 286 16.42 13.55 -21.47
CA GLY A 286 16.83 12.16 -21.39
C GLY A 286 17.83 11.95 -20.25
N ILE A 287 18.99 12.59 -20.29
CA ILE A 287 20.04 12.43 -19.28
C ILE A 287 19.49 12.73 -17.87
N LYS A 288 18.72 13.81 -17.74
CA LYS A 288 18.04 14.15 -16.49
C LYS A 288 17.07 13.06 -16.03
N LYS A 289 16.28 12.47 -16.93
CA LYS A 289 15.41 11.32 -16.61
C LYS A 289 16.19 10.08 -16.19
N ALA A 290 17.36 9.81 -16.77
CA ALA A 290 18.20 8.68 -16.37
C ALA A 290 18.76 8.90 -14.96
N VAL A 291 19.30 10.09 -14.70
CA VAL A 291 19.80 10.49 -13.37
C VAL A 291 18.68 10.48 -12.33
N ASP A 292 17.50 11.01 -12.67
CA ASP A 292 16.31 10.99 -11.82
C ASP A 292 15.82 9.55 -11.55
N SER A 293 15.95 8.64 -12.52
CA SER A 293 15.58 7.23 -12.34
C SER A 293 16.57 6.49 -11.46
N ILE A 294 17.87 6.70 -11.67
CA ILE A 294 18.95 6.12 -10.87
C ILE A 294 18.86 6.57 -9.41
N SER A 295 18.69 7.87 -9.16
CA SER A 295 18.57 8.42 -7.80
C SER A 295 17.32 7.94 -7.05
N ARG A 296 16.30 7.46 -7.78
CA ARG A 296 15.07 6.87 -7.23
C ARG A 296 15.04 5.35 -7.27
N SER A 297 16.14 4.71 -7.68
CA SER A 297 16.24 3.25 -7.76
C SER A 297 16.77 2.67 -6.45
N ASP A 298 16.34 1.44 -6.16
CA ASP A 298 16.86 0.67 -5.03
C ASP A 298 18.12 -0.12 -5.44
N LEU A 299 18.31 -0.34 -6.75
CA LEU A 299 19.44 -1.05 -7.34
C LEU A 299 19.67 -0.62 -8.79
N VAL A 300 20.94 -0.45 -9.15
CA VAL A 300 21.39 -0.26 -10.54
C VAL A 300 22.04 -1.53 -11.07
N LEU A 301 21.64 -1.94 -12.27
CA LEU A 301 22.32 -2.96 -13.06
C LEU A 301 23.10 -2.27 -14.18
N HIS A 302 24.42 -2.17 -14.03
CA HIS A 302 25.27 -1.53 -15.03
C HIS A 302 25.78 -2.56 -16.03
N VAL A 303 25.29 -2.50 -17.26
CA VAL A 303 25.58 -3.47 -18.33
C VAL A 303 26.59 -2.91 -19.32
N THR A 304 27.65 -3.66 -19.59
CA THR A 304 28.64 -3.37 -20.64
C THR A 304 29.01 -4.65 -21.39
N ASP A 305 29.47 -4.53 -22.63
CA ASP A 305 30.06 -5.62 -23.44
C ASP A 305 31.53 -5.34 -23.80
N ASP A 306 32.14 -4.35 -23.16
CA ASP A 306 33.51 -3.94 -23.39
C ASP A 306 34.38 -4.37 -22.21
N LEU A 307 35.46 -5.11 -22.50
CA LEU A 307 36.43 -5.68 -21.54
C LEU A 307 37.39 -4.63 -20.94
N GLU A 308 37.53 -3.48 -21.61
CA GLU A 308 38.47 -2.41 -21.25
C GLU A 308 37.74 -1.18 -20.67
N TYR A 309 36.41 -1.25 -20.54
CA TYR A 309 35.61 -0.15 -20.04
C TYR A 309 35.88 0.11 -18.55
N ASP A 310 35.85 1.37 -18.14
CA ASP A 310 35.92 1.71 -16.72
C ASP A 310 34.60 1.29 -16.05
N TYR A 311 34.60 0.09 -15.47
CA TYR A 311 33.43 -0.54 -14.84
C TYR A 311 32.94 0.20 -13.60
N PHE A 312 33.71 1.17 -13.11
CA PHE A 312 33.47 1.86 -11.85
C PHE A 312 32.79 3.19 -12.12
N THR A 313 31.51 3.13 -12.47
CA THR A 313 30.64 4.30 -12.24
C THR A 313 30.09 4.16 -10.83
N ASP A 314 30.59 4.97 -9.90
CA ASP A 314 30.03 5.05 -8.55
C ASP A 314 28.67 5.72 -8.63
N TYR A 315 27.62 4.94 -8.35
CA TYR A 315 26.29 5.46 -8.10
C TYR A 315 26.11 5.59 -6.58
N ASP A 316 25.34 6.59 -6.13
CA ASP A 316 24.96 6.74 -4.72
C ASP A 316 24.00 5.63 -4.21
N VAL A 317 23.67 4.67 -5.08
CA VAL A 317 22.78 3.54 -4.83
C VAL A 317 23.52 2.23 -5.10
N PRO A 318 23.11 1.10 -4.47
CA PRO A 318 23.72 -0.21 -4.75
C PRO A 318 23.79 -0.50 -6.25
N CYS A 319 24.94 -1.00 -6.71
CA CYS A 319 25.18 -1.27 -8.12
C CYS A 319 25.72 -2.70 -8.31
N ILE A 320 25.21 -3.40 -9.32
CA ILE A 320 25.77 -4.66 -9.81
C ILE A 320 26.33 -4.41 -11.22
N ASN A 321 27.64 -4.60 -11.35
CA ASN A 321 28.33 -4.51 -12.64
C ASN A 321 28.19 -5.82 -13.41
N ILE A 322 27.80 -5.71 -14.68
CA ILE A 322 27.47 -6.83 -15.55
C ILE A 322 28.28 -6.72 -16.83
N LEU A 323 29.10 -7.74 -17.11
CA LEU A 323 29.71 -7.94 -18.42
C LEU A 323 28.83 -8.89 -19.24
N ASN A 324 28.17 -8.37 -20.26
CA ASN A 324 27.31 -9.11 -21.16
C ASN A 324 28.07 -9.60 -22.41
N LYS A 325 27.42 -10.47 -23.20
CA LYS A 325 27.92 -11.06 -24.46
C LYS A 325 29.17 -11.94 -24.28
N ILE A 326 29.29 -12.62 -23.13
CA ILE A 326 30.42 -13.53 -22.89
C ILE A 326 30.53 -14.66 -23.93
N ASP A 327 29.44 -14.98 -24.63
CA ASP A 327 29.42 -15.88 -25.78
C ASP A 327 30.33 -15.41 -26.94
N LEU A 328 30.65 -14.10 -26.99
CA LEU A 328 31.54 -13.49 -27.98
C LEU A 328 32.95 -13.22 -27.44
N HIS A 329 33.15 -13.24 -26.12
CA HIS A 329 34.43 -12.95 -25.48
C HIS A 329 35.20 -14.23 -25.16
N LYS A 330 36.47 -14.31 -25.61
CA LYS A 330 37.37 -15.45 -25.29
C LYS A 330 38.05 -15.33 -23.92
N LYS A 331 37.96 -14.18 -23.27
CA LYS A 331 38.56 -13.88 -21.96
C LYS A 331 37.46 -13.50 -20.98
N THR A 332 37.49 -14.09 -19.79
CA THR A 332 36.73 -13.64 -18.62
C THR A 332 37.61 -12.71 -17.79
N LEU A 333 37.03 -11.67 -17.21
CA LEU A 333 37.73 -10.87 -16.22
C LEU A 333 37.78 -11.66 -14.91
N ASP A 334 38.95 -11.72 -14.29
CA ASP A 334 39.17 -12.42 -13.02
C ASP A 334 38.80 -11.49 -11.84
N ASN A 335 37.59 -10.93 -11.92
CA ASN A 335 37.07 -9.98 -10.93
C ASN A 335 35.70 -10.45 -10.42
N ASN A 336 35.68 -10.96 -9.19
CA ASN A 336 34.49 -11.48 -8.53
C ASN A 336 33.40 -10.41 -8.25
N SER A 337 33.70 -9.12 -8.45
CA SER A 337 32.71 -8.04 -8.33
C SER A 337 31.87 -7.83 -9.60
N ILE A 338 32.24 -8.46 -10.73
CA ILE A 338 31.54 -8.32 -12.01
C ILE A 338 30.83 -9.64 -12.36
N ILE A 339 29.52 -9.56 -12.61
CA ILE A 339 28.73 -10.70 -13.05
C ILE A 339 28.84 -10.85 -14.57
N HIS A 340 29.31 -12.00 -15.02
CA HIS A 340 29.55 -12.31 -16.42
C HIS A 340 28.34 -13.08 -16.98
N ILE A 341 27.65 -12.55 -18.00
CA ILE A 341 26.43 -13.16 -18.56
C ILE A 341 26.44 -13.23 -20.09
N SER A 342 25.67 -14.17 -20.64
CA SER A 342 25.15 -14.05 -22.01
C SER A 342 23.65 -13.85 -21.94
N ALA A 343 23.19 -12.59 -22.03
CA ALA A 343 21.76 -12.29 -22.04
C ALA A 343 21.01 -12.97 -23.21
N LYS A 344 21.70 -13.19 -24.34
CA LYS A 344 21.12 -13.83 -25.53
C LYS A 344 20.87 -15.32 -25.33
N ASN A 345 21.81 -16.01 -24.68
CA ASN A 345 21.74 -17.46 -24.47
C ASN A 345 21.14 -17.82 -23.10
N GLY A 346 21.03 -16.86 -22.18
CA GLY A 346 20.59 -17.07 -20.81
C GLY A 346 21.69 -17.52 -19.84
N GLU A 347 22.94 -17.60 -20.29
CA GLU A 347 24.06 -18.07 -19.45
C GLU A 347 24.30 -17.10 -18.28
N ASN A 348 24.38 -17.66 -17.06
CA ASN A 348 24.62 -16.97 -15.78
C ASN A 348 23.58 -15.91 -15.39
N VAL A 349 22.44 -15.82 -16.07
CA VAL A 349 21.37 -14.88 -15.72
C VAL A 349 20.68 -15.28 -14.41
N ASP A 350 20.66 -16.57 -14.09
CA ASP A 350 20.25 -17.12 -12.80
C ASP A 350 21.16 -16.68 -11.65
N ILE A 351 22.48 -16.64 -11.89
CA ILE A 351 23.48 -16.12 -10.93
C ILE A 351 23.24 -14.63 -10.69
N LEU A 352 22.99 -13.86 -11.75
CA LEU A 352 22.62 -12.45 -11.63
C LEU A 352 21.35 -12.27 -10.79
N LEU A 353 20.32 -13.07 -11.05
CA LEU A 353 19.07 -13.03 -10.31
C LEU A 353 19.27 -13.32 -8.82
N LYS A 354 20.10 -14.33 -8.49
CA LYS A 354 20.48 -14.63 -7.10
C LYS A 354 21.21 -13.44 -6.45
N LYS A 355 22.13 -12.81 -7.18
CA LYS A 355 22.87 -11.63 -6.70
C LYS A 355 21.94 -10.43 -6.46
N ILE A 356 20.95 -10.23 -7.33
CA ILE A 356 19.90 -9.21 -7.16
C ILE A 356 19.13 -9.46 -5.86
N LYS A 357 18.68 -10.70 -5.62
CA LYS A 357 17.97 -11.07 -4.37
C LYS A 357 18.80 -10.80 -3.12
N GLU A 358 20.08 -11.21 -3.14
CA GLU A 358 21.01 -10.98 -2.02
C GLU A 358 21.25 -9.50 -1.75
N THR A 359 21.46 -8.70 -2.81
CA THR A 359 21.76 -7.26 -2.68
C THR A 359 20.55 -6.48 -2.17
N LEU A 360 19.35 -6.88 -2.58
CA LEU A 360 18.09 -6.27 -2.15
C LEU A 360 17.54 -6.86 -0.84
N LEU A 361 18.27 -7.79 -0.21
CA LEU A 361 17.86 -8.51 1.02
C LEU A 361 16.47 -9.16 0.89
N ILE A 362 16.15 -9.66 -0.32
CA ILE A 362 14.90 -10.37 -0.60
C ILE A 362 15.01 -11.76 0.03
N ASN A 363 14.45 -11.89 1.23
CA ASN A 363 14.32 -13.17 1.93
C ASN A 363 12.91 -13.75 1.73
N SER A 364 12.75 -15.04 2.04
CA SER A 364 11.42 -15.66 2.03
C SER A 364 10.50 -14.95 3.01
N VAL A 365 9.52 -14.21 2.48
CA VAL A 365 8.56 -13.48 3.31
C VAL A 365 7.50 -14.44 3.86
N SER A 366 7.33 -14.45 5.19
CA SER A 366 6.20 -15.09 5.84
C SER A 366 4.94 -14.24 5.66
N THR A 367 3.88 -14.82 5.14
CA THR A 367 2.57 -14.15 5.01
C THR A 367 1.75 -14.19 6.29
N ASN A 368 2.17 -14.99 7.29
CA ASN A 368 1.39 -15.25 8.50
C ASN A 368 1.67 -14.26 9.64
N THR A 369 2.70 -13.42 9.50
CA THR A 369 3.03 -12.38 10.47
C THR A 369 2.38 -11.05 10.09
N PRO A 370 1.94 -10.23 11.04
CA PRO A 370 1.51 -8.88 10.75
C PRO A 370 2.69 -8.05 10.23
N HIS A 371 2.45 -7.25 9.18
CA HIS A 371 3.48 -6.41 8.56
C HIS A 371 3.07 -4.94 8.58
N LEU A 372 3.98 -4.07 8.97
CA LEU A 372 3.83 -2.63 8.72
C LEU A 372 4.12 -2.34 7.25
N THR A 373 3.24 -1.60 6.60
CA THR A 373 3.27 -1.40 5.15
C THR A 373 3.46 0.06 4.76
N THR A 374 3.07 1.01 5.61
CA THR A 374 3.13 2.44 5.28
C THR A 374 4.11 3.20 6.17
N ALA A 375 4.72 4.26 5.61
CA ALA A 375 5.61 5.13 6.37
C ALA A 375 4.91 5.78 7.57
N ARG A 376 3.62 6.10 7.45
CA ARG A 376 2.79 6.62 8.55
C ARG A 376 2.73 5.64 9.72
N GLN A 377 2.48 4.36 9.44
CA GLN A 377 2.45 3.32 10.46
C GLN A 377 3.82 3.20 11.16
N LYS A 378 4.91 3.21 10.38
CA LYS A 378 6.28 3.19 10.92
C LYS A 378 6.56 4.39 11.84
N GLU A 379 6.24 5.59 11.38
CA GLU A 379 6.51 6.82 12.12
C GLU A 379 5.76 6.86 13.45
N ALA A 380 4.47 6.51 13.44
CA ALA A 380 3.70 6.47 14.67
C ALA A 380 4.22 5.39 15.63
N LEU A 381 4.64 4.23 15.14
CA LEU A 381 5.24 3.19 16.00
C LEU A 381 6.62 3.58 16.54
N ASN A 382 7.43 4.31 15.77
CA ASN A 382 8.68 4.89 16.26
C ASN A 382 8.44 5.85 17.42
N LYS A 383 7.44 6.75 17.31
CA LYS A 383 7.04 7.66 18.39
C LYS A 383 6.61 6.89 19.65
N CYS A 384 5.87 5.79 19.49
CA CYS A 384 5.53 4.91 20.61
C CYS A 384 6.78 4.32 21.29
N LEU A 385 7.73 3.84 20.49
CA LEU A 385 8.97 3.24 20.98
C LEU A 385 9.89 4.26 21.64
N GLU A 386 9.95 5.49 21.14
CA GLU A 386 10.68 6.60 21.74
C GLU A 386 10.13 6.91 23.14
N ALA A 387 8.82 7.10 23.27
CA ALA A 387 8.16 7.36 24.55
C ALA A 387 8.37 6.19 25.55
N LEU A 388 8.21 4.94 25.10
CA LEU A 388 8.51 3.76 25.93
C LEU A 388 9.99 3.69 26.36
N SER A 389 10.91 4.14 25.49
CA SER A 389 12.34 4.17 25.84
C SER A 389 12.65 5.26 26.86
N LEU A 390 11.97 6.41 26.81
CA LEU A 390 12.06 7.45 27.83
C LEU A 390 11.51 6.95 29.17
N SER A 391 10.35 6.28 29.13
CA SER A 391 9.75 5.63 30.31
C SER A 391 10.69 4.61 30.96
N LEU A 392 11.33 3.74 30.17
CA LEU A 392 12.29 2.74 30.67
C LEU A 392 13.54 3.38 31.32
N LYS A 393 14.02 4.52 30.80
CA LYS A 393 15.16 5.25 31.37
C LYS A 393 14.88 5.79 32.77
N CYS A 394 13.63 6.11 33.11
CA CYS A 394 13.27 6.55 34.46
C CYS A 394 13.61 5.50 35.53
N PHE A 395 13.54 4.21 35.17
CA PHE A 395 13.88 3.07 36.03
C PHE A 395 15.39 2.78 36.12
N ASP A 396 16.26 3.66 35.61
CA ASP A 396 17.70 3.60 35.87
C ASP A 396 18.07 4.32 37.18
N ASN A 397 17.17 5.16 37.70
CA ASN A 397 17.27 5.75 39.02
C ASN A 397 16.83 4.75 40.11
N THR A 398 17.37 4.89 41.32
CA THR A 398 16.98 4.05 42.47
C THR A 398 15.49 4.20 42.82
N TYR A 399 14.96 5.42 42.69
CA TYR A 399 13.54 5.73 42.84
C TYR A 399 13.07 6.40 41.53
N PRO A 400 12.34 5.69 40.67
CA PRO A 400 11.84 6.23 39.42
C PRO A 400 10.69 7.21 39.70
N ASP A 401 10.69 8.34 39.01
CA ASP A 401 9.57 9.30 39.03
C ASP A 401 8.40 8.72 38.23
N LEU A 402 7.38 8.24 38.95
CA LEU A 402 6.21 7.60 38.36
C LEU A 402 5.32 8.56 37.57
N GLU A 403 5.36 9.87 37.86
CA GLU A 403 4.61 10.87 37.10
C GLU A 403 5.18 11.01 35.68
N ILE A 404 6.52 11.07 35.57
CA ILE A 404 7.20 11.08 34.27
C ILE A 404 6.93 9.76 33.53
N VAL A 405 6.98 8.62 34.22
CA VAL A 405 6.66 7.32 33.62
C VAL A 405 5.22 7.32 33.06
N SER A 406 4.23 7.76 33.84
CA SER A 406 2.83 7.86 33.40
C SER A 406 2.69 8.78 32.17
N LEU A 407 3.33 9.96 32.19
CA LEU A 407 3.32 10.90 31.07
C LEU A 407 3.79 10.25 29.76
N GLU A 408 4.92 9.55 29.81
CA GLU A 408 5.49 8.87 28.64
C GLU A 408 4.62 7.69 28.16
N LEU A 409 4.03 6.92 29.08
CA LEU A 409 3.10 5.84 28.70
C LEU A 409 1.83 6.40 28.03
N ARG A 410 1.29 7.54 28.51
CA ARG A 410 0.17 8.24 27.86
C ARG A 410 0.56 8.75 26.47
N ALA A 411 1.77 9.28 26.29
CA ALA A 411 2.27 9.71 24.98
C ALA A 411 2.39 8.54 23.98
N SER A 412 2.87 7.38 24.46
CA SER A 412 2.92 6.15 23.66
C SER A 412 1.51 5.68 23.25
N LEU A 413 0.57 5.69 24.19
CA LEU A 413 -0.83 5.32 23.96
C LEU A 413 -1.51 6.25 22.93
N TYR A 414 -1.34 7.56 23.07
CA TYR A 414 -1.87 8.54 22.12
C TYR A 414 -1.35 8.32 20.69
N SER A 415 -0.06 7.98 20.57
CA SER A 415 0.57 7.68 19.27
C SER A 415 -0.04 6.44 18.61
N LEU A 416 -0.37 5.39 19.39
CA LEU A 416 -1.08 4.20 18.90
C LEU A 416 -2.53 4.48 18.52
N GLU A 417 -3.24 5.28 19.32
CA GLU A 417 -4.61 5.69 19.01
C GLU A 417 -4.69 6.49 17.71
N THR A 418 -3.70 7.35 17.49
CA THR A 418 -3.53 8.07 16.22
C THR A 418 -3.27 7.11 15.07
N LEU A 419 -2.43 6.09 15.28
CA LEU A 419 -2.14 5.07 14.26
C LEU A 419 -3.40 4.29 13.84
N LEU A 420 -4.26 3.91 14.80
CA LEU A 420 -5.54 3.23 14.59
C LEU A 420 -6.65 4.14 14.06
N GLY A 421 -6.46 5.46 14.11
CA GLY A 421 -7.47 6.44 13.67
C GLY A 421 -8.43 6.92 14.75
N LYS A 422 -8.26 6.53 16.03
CA LYS A 422 -9.20 6.90 17.11
C LYS A 422 -9.17 8.40 17.46
N THR A 423 -8.02 9.04 17.29
CA THR A 423 -7.78 10.46 17.66
C THR A 423 -7.15 11.28 16.51
N SER A 424 -7.33 10.83 15.27
CA SER A 424 -6.68 11.41 14.08
C SER A 424 -7.22 12.79 13.70
N ALA A 425 -6.32 13.69 13.30
CA ALA A 425 -6.66 15.00 12.73
C ALA A 425 -7.25 14.87 11.32
N ASP A 426 -8.15 15.79 10.95
CA ASP A 426 -8.84 15.81 9.66
C ASP A 426 -7.88 15.84 8.46
N ASP A 427 -6.74 16.52 8.57
CA ASP A 427 -5.72 16.59 7.50
C ASP A 427 -5.10 15.23 7.17
N ILE A 428 -4.90 14.38 8.18
CA ILE A 428 -4.37 13.02 8.00
C ILE A 428 -5.41 12.18 7.26
N LEU A 429 -6.67 12.27 7.68
CA LEU A 429 -7.77 11.55 7.02
C LEU A 429 -7.89 11.98 5.55
N ASN A 430 -7.86 13.28 5.28
CA ASN A 430 -7.95 13.81 3.93
C ASN A 430 -6.77 13.36 3.04
N ASN A 431 -5.56 13.27 3.57
CA ASN A 431 -4.40 12.77 2.83
C ASN A 431 -4.48 11.26 2.53
N VAL A 432 -4.98 10.45 3.47
CA VAL A 432 -5.15 9.00 3.28
C VAL A 432 -6.23 8.71 2.24
N PHE A 433 -7.42 9.30 2.40
CA PHE A 433 -8.56 9.01 1.50
C PHE A 433 -8.46 9.74 0.16
N GLY A 434 -7.83 10.92 0.12
CA GLY A 434 -7.67 11.69 -1.12
C GLY A 434 -6.78 11.02 -2.18
N LYS A 435 -5.99 10.01 -1.80
CA LYS A 435 -5.18 9.19 -2.73
C LYS A 435 -5.93 7.97 -3.28
N MET A 436 -7.10 7.65 -2.74
CA MET A 436 -7.88 6.47 -3.16
C MET A 436 -8.70 6.75 -4.42
N CYS A 437 -9.15 5.69 -5.08
CA CYS A 437 -10.03 5.79 -6.24
C CYS A 437 -11.42 6.34 -5.84
N VAL A 438 -12.08 7.03 -6.79
CA VAL A 438 -13.49 7.40 -6.68
C VAL A 438 -14.35 6.12 -6.78
N GLY A 439 -15.38 6.00 -5.93
CA GLY A 439 -16.24 4.80 -5.86
C GLY A 439 -15.83 3.75 -4.82
N LYS A 440 -14.79 4.06 -4.05
CA LYS A 440 -14.36 3.29 -2.89
C LYS A 440 -14.30 4.09 -1.63
#